data_AF-A0A3A9ZQF9-F1
#
_entry.id   AF-A0A3A9ZQF9-F1
#
_cell.length_a   1.000
_cell.length_b   1.000
_cell.length_c   1.000
_cell.angle_alpha   90.00
_cell.angle_beta   90.00
_cell.angle_gamma   90.00
#
_symmetry.space_group_name_H-M   'P 1'
#
loop_
_entity.id
_entity.type
_entity.pdbx_description
1 polymer ?
#
loop_
_entity_poly.entity_id
_entity_poly.type
_entity_poly.pdbx_seq_one_letter_code
_entity_poly.pdbx_strand_id
1 'polypeptide(L)'
;MTSADAVHRWSAQRRPSADSFPYNAVTTAYQHYGKHFVPDDWTQALATARDRLTDLNGGSTPYLSAFLACALDKIDGTFDYRSYLGLALLPIPEPHHTPGAAARQLACRDRLHAQLLADLIAFELRAADDEQTPLPQMRPTPPVAAKRLRHALRAVMPALRRLSFVDDATDSSEISLLRRVTAAVNLDLTAEERRALQVSMLPVHTMHDEWMFIRVLQTFETTFALLASDLTEIITAVQADRMPLAATRLSAAASLLNESASLWPLLATIQPAAFHGFRPYTDGASAIQSRHYKMLESLCRTPDGTRLNSPAYLSVPEVRTAITQGQVSLDDALDAAKQSAAADPFLAAAMREFTAAVTQWRQTHYRLAIRILGPERTGTGYTQGTPYLDDARNEPVFHHNSRATPDTGAEA
;
A
#
# COMPACT_ATOMS: atom_id res chain seq x y z
N MET A 1 -3.99 30.94 6.24
CA MET A 1 -3.46 29.75 6.96
C MET A 1 -1.97 29.66 6.70
N THR A 2 -1.19 30.61 7.23
CA THR A 2 0.14 30.94 6.69
C THR A 2 1.28 30.85 7.72
N SER A 3 1.04 30.38 8.95
CA SER A 3 2.04 30.30 10.02
C SER A 3 1.94 28.97 10.78
N ALA A 4 3.07 28.51 11.31
CA ALA A 4 3.15 27.32 12.15
C ALA A 4 2.68 27.55 13.61
N ASP A 5 1.90 28.62 13.86
CA ASP A 5 1.50 29.09 15.20
C ASP A 5 0.86 28.02 16.07
N ALA A 6 0.09 27.10 15.48
CA ALA A 6 -0.52 26.01 16.23
C ALA A 6 0.54 25.07 16.83
N VAL A 7 1.60 24.77 16.06
CA VAL A 7 2.72 23.92 16.49
C VAL A 7 3.59 24.67 17.50
N HIS A 8 3.84 25.96 17.28
CA HIS A 8 4.55 26.82 18.22
C HIS A 8 3.83 26.89 19.58
N ARG A 9 2.51 27.10 19.57
CA ARG A 9 1.69 27.12 20.79
C ARG A 9 1.69 25.78 21.51
N TRP A 10 1.62 24.67 20.78
CA TRP A 10 1.72 23.33 21.35
C TRP A 10 3.09 23.11 22.01
N SER A 11 4.16 23.49 21.30
CA SER A 11 5.53 23.38 21.79
C SER A 11 5.79 24.28 23.00
N ALA A 12 5.15 25.45 23.11
CA ALA A 12 5.31 26.34 24.26
C ALA A 12 4.63 25.82 25.55
N GLN A 13 3.82 24.76 25.49
CA GLN A 13 3.18 24.19 26.67
C GLN A 13 4.23 23.62 27.63
N ARG A 14 4.01 23.81 28.94
CA ARG A 14 4.90 23.25 29.98
C ARG A 14 4.91 21.73 29.97
N ARG A 15 3.78 21.10 29.65
CA ARG A 15 3.62 19.64 29.54
C ARG A 15 2.66 19.30 28.38
N PRO A 16 3.16 19.26 27.14
CA PRO A 16 2.33 18.95 25.99
C PRO A 16 1.85 17.48 26.02
N SER A 17 0.79 17.19 25.28
CA SER A 17 0.32 15.82 25.04
C SER A 17 0.29 15.50 23.55
N ALA A 18 0.51 14.22 23.21
CA ALA A 18 0.48 13.77 21.82
C ALA A 18 -0.91 13.93 21.19
N ASP A 19 -1.98 13.79 21.98
CA ASP A 19 -3.37 13.91 21.50
C ASP A 19 -3.78 15.34 21.16
N SER A 20 -3.16 16.34 21.81
CA SER A 20 -3.43 17.76 21.55
C SER A 20 -2.54 18.35 20.46
N PHE A 21 -1.63 17.56 19.89
CA PHE A 21 -0.77 18.00 18.79
C PHE A 21 -1.63 18.42 17.57
N PRO A 22 -1.33 19.54 16.89
CA PRO A 22 -2.17 20.09 15.84
C PRO A 22 -2.00 19.36 14.48
N TYR A 23 -2.23 18.04 14.46
CA TYR A 23 -2.08 17.19 13.26
C TYR A 23 -2.78 17.75 12.03
N ASN A 24 -4.02 18.23 12.19
CA ASN A 24 -4.83 18.76 11.09
C ASN A 24 -4.17 20.01 10.47
N ALA A 25 -3.67 20.94 11.29
CA ALA A 25 -3.01 22.14 10.79
C ALA A 25 -1.76 21.81 9.98
N VAL A 26 -0.94 20.87 10.46
CA VAL A 26 0.26 20.40 9.75
C VAL A 26 -0.12 19.70 8.45
N THR A 27 -1.09 18.79 8.49
CA THR A 27 -1.53 18.04 7.31
C THR A 27 -2.10 18.99 6.25
N THR A 28 -2.95 19.95 6.62
CA THR A 28 -3.47 20.94 5.68
C THR A 28 -2.37 21.81 5.08
N ALA A 29 -1.36 22.20 5.87
CA ALA A 29 -0.20 22.92 5.34
C ALA A 29 0.55 22.09 4.28
N TYR A 30 0.79 20.80 4.55
CA TYR A 30 1.46 19.91 3.60
C TYR A 30 0.63 19.63 2.35
N GLN A 31 -0.70 19.54 2.46
CA GLN A 31 -1.59 19.43 1.30
C GLN A 31 -1.69 20.73 0.50
N HIS A 32 -1.47 21.88 1.14
CA HIS A 32 -1.47 23.20 0.50
C HIS A 32 -0.16 23.51 -0.23
N TYR A 33 0.98 23.25 0.41
CA TYR A 33 2.30 23.55 -0.17
C TYR A 33 2.90 22.38 -0.95
N GLY A 34 2.59 21.14 -0.56
CA GLY A 34 3.39 19.97 -0.89
C GLY A 34 4.61 19.87 0.05
N LYS A 35 4.92 18.67 0.52
CA LYS A 35 6.01 18.38 1.46
C LYS A 35 7.35 18.98 1.01
N HIS A 36 7.62 19.04 -0.30
CA HIS A 36 8.86 19.60 -0.81
C HIS A 36 8.95 21.14 -0.73
N PHE A 37 7.81 21.83 -0.65
CA PHE A 37 7.73 23.30 -0.68
C PHE A 37 7.14 23.90 0.59
N VAL A 38 6.98 23.09 1.64
CA VAL A 38 6.49 23.59 2.92
C VAL A 38 7.50 24.61 3.46
N PRO A 39 7.07 25.81 3.92
CA PRO A 39 7.99 26.84 4.39
C PRO A 39 8.85 26.41 5.58
N ASP A 40 10.06 26.97 5.70
CA ASP A 40 11.01 26.66 6.78
C ASP A 40 10.44 26.87 8.19
N ASP A 41 9.55 27.84 8.39
CA ASP A 41 8.87 28.04 9.69
C ASP A 41 8.14 26.77 10.14
N TRP A 42 7.48 26.05 9.22
CA TRP A 42 6.81 24.80 9.55
C TRP A 42 7.81 23.70 9.92
N THR A 43 8.87 23.53 9.13
CA THR A 43 9.85 22.45 9.40
C THR A 43 10.62 22.72 10.68
N GLN A 44 10.97 23.98 10.99
CA GLN A 44 11.58 24.38 12.26
C GLN A 44 10.64 24.18 13.45
N ALA A 45 9.36 24.54 13.31
CA ALA A 45 8.36 24.30 14.35
C ALA A 45 8.17 22.81 14.63
N LEU A 46 8.13 21.99 13.58
CA LEU A 46 8.00 20.53 13.69
C LEU A 46 9.27 19.89 14.29
N ALA A 47 10.45 20.37 13.93
CA ALA A 47 11.71 19.94 14.56
C ALA A 47 11.72 20.28 16.05
N THR A 48 11.29 21.49 16.42
CA THR A 48 11.12 21.89 17.82
C THR A 48 10.12 20.98 18.54
N ALA A 49 9.00 20.64 17.90
CA ALA A 49 8.02 19.73 18.46
C ALA A 49 8.58 18.30 18.66
N ARG A 50 9.46 17.84 17.75
CA ARG A 50 10.17 16.57 17.87
C ARG A 50 11.10 16.54 19.09
N ASP A 51 11.81 17.64 19.37
CA ASP A 51 12.68 17.75 20.54
C ASP A 51 11.90 17.68 21.86
N ARG A 52 10.61 18.06 21.84
CA ARG A 52 9.71 18.00 23.01
C ARG A 52 9.08 16.62 23.24
N LEU A 53 9.34 15.61 22.40
CA LEU A 53 8.76 14.27 22.57
C LEU A 53 9.11 13.63 23.91
N THR A 54 10.30 13.92 24.47
CA THR A 54 10.72 13.42 25.80
C THR A 54 9.96 14.03 26.96
N ASP A 55 9.31 15.17 26.75
CA ASP A 55 8.64 15.96 27.78
C ASP A 55 7.12 15.71 27.84
N LEU A 56 6.62 14.77 27.04
CA LEU A 56 5.20 14.49 26.93
C LEU A 56 4.62 13.86 28.20
N ASN A 57 3.46 14.35 28.63
CA ASN A 57 2.65 13.69 29.65
C ASN A 57 1.85 12.53 29.01
N GLY A 58 2.10 11.28 29.44
CA GLY A 58 1.20 10.13 29.28
C GLY A 58 0.69 9.79 27.87
N GLY A 59 1.07 8.62 27.34
CA GLY A 59 0.37 7.93 26.23
C GLY A 59 0.74 8.34 24.79
N SER A 60 1.11 7.32 23.99
CA SER A 60 1.48 7.27 22.56
C SER A 60 2.48 8.31 22.00
N THR A 61 3.68 8.33 22.58
CA THR A 61 4.88 8.90 21.89
C THR A 61 5.15 8.27 20.51
N PRO A 62 4.90 6.97 20.25
CA PRO A 62 5.29 6.37 18.96
C PRO A 62 4.51 6.94 17.78
N TYR A 63 3.22 7.23 17.95
CA TYR A 63 2.40 7.74 16.84
C TYR A 63 2.79 9.15 16.42
N LEU A 64 2.94 10.07 17.39
CA LEU A 64 3.42 11.42 17.09
C LEU A 64 4.84 11.39 16.54
N SER A 65 5.71 10.54 17.09
CA SER A 65 7.07 10.36 16.55
C SER A 65 7.06 9.89 15.10
N ALA A 66 6.20 8.91 14.75
CA ALA A 66 6.07 8.43 13.37
C ALA A 66 5.52 9.52 12.45
N PHE A 67 4.57 10.33 12.93
CA PHE A 67 4.01 11.44 12.16
C PHE A 67 5.07 12.50 11.87
N LEU A 68 5.82 12.92 12.89
CA LEU A 68 6.90 13.89 12.75
C LEU A 68 8.02 13.35 11.85
N ALA A 69 8.35 12.06 11.95
CA ALA A 69 9.31 11.42 11.05
C ALA A 69 8.83 11.48 9.59
N CYS A 70 7.55 11.20 9.32
CA CYS A 70 7.00 11.34 7.96
C CYS A 70 6.93 12.79 7.48
N ALA A 71 6.72 13.77 8.37
CA ALA A 71 6.65 15.17 8.01
C ALA A 71 8.03 15.79 7.75
N LEU A 72 9.06 15.34 8.46
CA LEU A 72 10.43 15.89 8.41
C LEU A 72 11.39 15.08 7.52
N ASP A 73 10.97 13.92 7.02
CA ASP A 73 11.81 12.98 6.26
C ASP A 73 12.66 13.60 5.13
N LYS A 74 12.14 14.59 4.41
CA LYS A 74 12.89 15.31 3.36
C LYS A 74 14.00 16.18 3.93
N ILE A 75 13.76 16.85 5.05
CA ILE A 75 14.75 17.69 5.72
C ILE A 75 15.81 16.83 6.41
N ASP A 76 15.42 15.69 6.96
CA ASP A 76 16.32 14.76 7.64
C ASP A 76 17.11 13.86 6.66
N GLY A 77 16.77 13.87 5.37
CA GLY A 77 17.38 12.97 4.37
C GLY A 77 16.97 11.50 4.51
N THR A 78 15.85 11.23 5.19
CA THR A 78 15.31 9.88 5.43
C THR A 78 14.07 9.58 4.57
N PHE A 79 13.77 10.41 3.58
CA PHE A 79 12.63 10.23 2.68
C PHE A 79 12.74 8.92 1.88
N ASP A 80 11.77 8.03 2.09
CA ASP A 80 11.65 6.76 1.37
C ASP A 80 10.20 6.47 1.00
N TYR A 81 9.95 5.33 0.37
CA TYR A 81 8.60 4.89 0.01
C TYR A 81 7.64 4.76 1.20
N ARG A 82 8.13 4.32 2.37
CA ARG A 82 7.29 4.10 3.55
C ARG A 82 6.85 5.43 4.16
N SER A 83 7.76 6.39 4.25
CA SER A 83 7.49 7.74 4.75
C SER A 83 6.68 8.56 3.76
N TYR A 84 6.91 8.38 2.45
CA TYR A 84 6.10 8.98 1.39
C TYR A 84 4.64 8.55 1.48
N LEU A 85 4.38 7.26 1.71
CA LEU A 85 3.03 6.73 1.85
C LEU A 85 2.48 6.80 3.28
N GLY A 86 3.25 7.33 4.25
CA GLY A 86 2.83 7.40 5.65
C GLY A 86 2.42 6.04 6.24
N LEU A 87 3.08 4.94 5.83
CA LEU A 87 2.62 3.58 6.17
C LEU A 87 2.59 3.31 7.68
N ALA A 88 3.52 3.90 8.43
CA ALA A 88 3.58 3.78 9.90
C ALA A 88 2.41 4.49 10.62
N LEU A 89 1.63 5.31 9.91
CA LEU A 89 0.47 6.03 10.45
C LEU A 89 -0.85 5.31 10.21
N LEU A 90 -0.84 4.27 9.38
CA LEU A 90 -2.00 3.47 9.02
C LEU A 90 -2.03 2.18 9.84
N PRO A 91 -3.21 1.68 10.20
CA PRO A 91 -3.36 0.41 10.92
C PRO A 91 -3.21 -0.79 9.95
N ILE A 92 -2.08 -0.85 9.23
CA ILE A 92 -1.79 -1.94 8.29
C ILE A 92 -1.61 -3.23 9.10
N PRO A 93 -2.28 -4.34 8.72
CA PRO A 93 -2.10 -5.61 9.41
C PRO A 93 -0.65 -6.08 9.34
N GLU A 94 0.03 -6.21 10.48
CA GLU A 94 1.35 -6.84 10.53
C GLU A 94 1.22 -8.37 10.70
N PRO A 95 2.19 -9.16 10.22
CA PRO A 95 2.20 -10.59 10.46
C PRO A 95 2.36 -10.88 11.95
N HIS A 96 1.32 -11.49 12.54
CA HIS A 96 1.32 -11.93 13.93
C HIS A 96 0.84 -13.38 14.00
N HIS A 97 1.60 -14.23 14.68
CA HIS A 97 1.40 -15.68 14.77
C HIS A 97 0.30 -16.10 15.76
N THR A 98 -0.80 -15.35 15.84
CA THR A 98 -1.88 -15.67 16.80
C THR A 98 -2.91 -16.59 16.15
N PRO A 99 -3.15 -17.81 16.68
CA PRO A 99 -4.17 -18.72 16.16
C PRO A 99 -5.57 -18.07 16.11
N GLY A 100 -6.30 -18.29 15.01
CA GLY A 100 -7.64 -17.71 14.79
C GLY A 100 -7.64 -16.23 14.34
N ALA A 101 -6.49 -15.67 13.96
CA ALA A 101 -6.37 -14.30 13.48
C ALA A 101 -6.86 -14.07 12.05
N ALA A 102 -6.96 -15.09 11.19
CA ALA A 102 -7.21 -14.92 9.75
C ALA A 102 -8.47 -14.08 9.43
N ALA A 103 -9.62 -14.43 10.02
CA ALA A 103 -10.86 -13.68 9.80
C ALA A 103 -10.78 -12.24 10.32
N ARG A 104 -10.09 -12.03 11.45
CA ARG A 104 -9.84 -10.69 12.00
C ARG A 104 -8.90 -9.88 11.11
N GLN A 105 -7.85 -10.49 10.58
CA GLN A 105 -6.89 -9.82 9.69
C GLN A 105 -7.54 -9.47 8.35
N LEU A 106 -8.38 -10.35 7.79
CA LEU A 106 -9.19 -10.02 6.61
C LEU A 106 -10.14 -8.85 6.90
N ALA A 107 -10.83 -8.86 8.05
CA ALA A 107 -11.70 -7.75 8.44
C ALA A 107 -10.92 -6.44 8.62
N CYS A 108 -9.74 -6.45 9.25
CA CYS A 108 -8.87 -5.29 9.38
C CYS A 108 -8.41 -4.77 8.01
N ARG A 109 -7.99 -5.67 7.11
CA ARG A 109 -7.61 -5.34 5.73
C ARG A 109 -8.79 -4.71 4.99
N ASP A 110 -9.95 -5.33 5.01
CA ASP A 110 -11.13 -4.85 4.27
C ASP A 110 -11.62 -3.52 4.80
N ARG A 111 -11.56 -3.34 6.12
CA ARG A 111 -11.87 -2.07 6.78
C ARG A 111 -10.95 -0.96 6.29
N LEU A 112 -9.63 -1.17 6.33
CA LEU A 112 -8.67 -0.15 5.85
C LEU A 112 -8.77 0.05 4.32
N HIS A 113 -8.98 -1.00 3.54
CA HIS A 113 -9.22 -0.93 2.10
C HIS A 113 -10.45 -0.08 1.76
N ALA A 114 -11.55 -0.29 2.48
CA ALA A 114 -12.78 0.49 2.36
C ALA A 114 -12.57 1.96 2.72
N GLN A 115 -11.87 2.21 3.82
CA GLN A 115 -11.53 3.55 4.29
C GLN A 115 -10.68 4.34 3.31
N LEU A 116 -9.61 3.75 2.77
CA LEU A 116 -8.71 4.40 1.81
C LEU A 116 -9.41 4.75 0.49
N LEU A 117 -10.24 3.85 -0.03
CA LEU A 117 -10.97 4.11 -1.28
C LEU A 117 -12.18 5.02 -1.09
N ALA A 118 -12.86 4.96 0.07
CA ALA A 118 -13.90 5.93 0.41
C ALA A 118 -13.34 7.34 0.58
N ASP A 119 -12.15 7.51 1.16
CA ASP A 119 -11.44 8.79 1.23
C ASP A 119 -11.12 9.33 -0.17
N LEU A 120 -10.63 8.48 -1.08
CA LEU A 120 -10.43 8.87 -2.49
C LEU A 120 -11.74 9.27 -3.18
N ILE A 121 -12.82 8.50 -2.99
CA ILE A 121 -14.13 8.83 -3.56
C ILE A 121 -14.62 10.18 -3.03
N ALA A 122 -14.51 10.41 -1.71
CA ALA A 122 -14.88 11.67 -1.07
C ALA A 122 -14.07 12.85 -1.64
N PHE A 123 -12.76 12.66 -1.84
CA PHE A 123 -11.87 13.65 -2.42
C PHE A 123 -12.30 14.03 -3.85
N GLU A 124 -12.52 13.06 -4.72
CA GLU A 124 -12.93 13.31 -6.12
C GLU A 124 -14.34 13.92 -6.21
N LEU A 125 -15.28 13.50 -5.36
CA LEU A 125 -16.62 14.10 -5.29
C LEU A 125 -16.55 15.56 -4.83
N ARG A 126 -15.71 15.87 -3.83
CA ARG A 126 -15.52 17.26 -3.36
C ARG A 126 -14.84 18.12 -4.44
N ALA A 127 -13.82 17.59 -5.11
CA ALA A 127 -13.08 18.32 -6.14
C ALA A 127 -13.93 18.70 -7.36
N ALA A 128 -15.02 17.97 -7.61
CA ALA A 128 -15.95 18.27 -8.70
C ALA A 128 -16.71 19.59 -8.49
N ASP A 129 -17.00 19.94 -7.22
CA ASP A 129 -17.86 21.07 -6.87
C ASP A 129 -17.11 22.18 -6.08
N ASP A 130 -15.90 21.91 -5.58
CA ASP A 130 -15.14 22.83 -4.71
C ASP A 130 -13.72 23.13 -5.24
N GLU A 131 -13.53 24.35 -5.75
CA GLU A 131 -12.24 24.87 -6.21
C GLU A 131 -11.19 24.97 -5.08
N GLN A 132 -11.59 25.00 -3.82
CA GLN A 132 -10.70 25.03 -2.66
C GLN A 132 -10.22 23.64 -2.23
N THR A 133 -10.70 22.56 -2.89
CA THR A 133 -10.18 21.21 -2.65
C THR A 133 -8.65 21.20 -2.82
N PRO A 134 -7.90 20.61 -1.87
CA PRO A 134 -6.44 20.56 -1.91
C PRO A 134 -5.89 19.91 -3.19
N LEU A 135 -4.61 20.19 -3.47
CA LEU A 135 -3.89 19.73 -4.67
C LEU A 135 -4.56 20.22 -5.97
N PRO A 136 -4.68 21.54 -6.19
CA PRO A 136 -5.50 22.09 -7.28
C PRO A 136 -4.89 21.93 -8.68
N GLN A 137 -3.61 21.52 -8.80
CA GLN A 137 -2.94 21.51 -10.10
C GLN A 137 -3.37 20.30 -10.95
N MET A 138 -3.61 20.53 -12.24
CA MET A 138 -3.97 19.50 -13.22
C MET A 138 -5.20 18.66 -12.82
N ARG A 139 -6.26 19.29 -12.30
CA ARG A 139 -7.52 18.59 -12.03
C ARG A 139 -8.00 17.84 -13.29
N PRO A 140 -8.45 16.58 -13.14
CA PRO A 140 -8.94 15.80 -14.27
C PRO A 140 -10.21 16.43 -14.84
N THR A 141 -10.42 16.26 -16.15
CA THR A 141 -11.70 16.64 -16.78
C THR A 141 -12.85 15.81 -16.19
N PRO A 142 -14.11 16.29 -16.23
CA PRO A 142 -15.25 15.55 -15.69
C PRO A 142 -15.38 14.11 -16.19
N PRO A 143 -15.13 13.78 -17.48
CA PRO A 143 -15.14 12.39 -17.94
C PRO A 143 -14.06 11.50 -17.28
N VAL A 144 -12.86 12.03 -17.03
CA VAL A 144 -11.77 11.31 -16.36
C VAL A 144 -12.10 11.10 -14.89
N ALA A 145 -12.59 12.14 -14.20
CA ALA A 145 -13.04 12.06 -12.80
C ALA A 145 -14.17 11.03 -12.63
N ALA A 146 -15.18 11.04 -13.51
CA ALA A 146 -16.27 10.07 -13.48
C ALA A 146 -15.77 8.63 -13.70
N LYS A 147 -14.80 8.42 -14.61
CA LYS A 147 -14.17 7.12 -14.83
C LYS A 147 -13.40 6.66 -13.59
N ARG A 148 -12.68 7.56 -12.93
CA ARG A 148 -11.95 7.30 -11.69
C ARG A 148 -12.89 6.87 -10.57
N LEU A 149 -13.99 7.59 -10.36
CA LEU A 149 -15.02 7.25 -9.38
C LEU A 149 -15.62 5.85 -9.62
N ARG A 150 -15.92 5.49 -10.88
CA ARG A 150 -16.38 4.13 -11.22
C ARG A 150 -15.38 3.04 -10.86
N HIS A 151 -14.10 3.26 -11.17
CA HIS A 151 -13.07 2.28 -10.85
C HIS A 151 -12.82 2.17 -9.34
N ALA A 152 -12.85 3.28 -8.60
CA ALA A 152 -12.77 3.28 -7.15
C ALA A 152 -13.94 2.54 -6.51
N LEU A 153 -15.18 2.79 -6.98
CA LEU A 153 -16.37 2.07 -6.54
C LEU A 153 -16.27 0.57 -6.79
N ARG A 154 -15.83 0.18 -7.99
CA ARG A 154 -15.62 -1.24 -8.31
C ARG A 154 -14.55 -1.89 -7.43
N ALA A 155 -13.48 -1.17 -7.12
CA ALA A 155 -12.39 -1.68 -6.30
C ALA A 155 -12.75 -1.82 -4.82
N VAL A 156 -13.65 -0.98 -4.30
CA VAL A 156 -14.06 -1.01 -2.90
C VAL A 156 -15.19 -2.01 -2.61
N MET A 157 -16.03 -2.30 -3.60
CA MET A 157 -17.26 -3.09 -3.43
C MET A 157 -17.08 -4.46 -2.77
N PRO A 158 -16.06 -5.28 -3.10
CA PRO A 158 -15.88 -6.58 -2.45
C PRO A 158 -15.68 -6.48 -0.94
N ALA A 159 -14.87 -5.51 -0.49
CA ALA A 159 -14.64 -5.25 0.93
C ALA A 159 -15.93 -4.76 1.61
N LEU A 160 -16.69 -3.85 0.98
CA LEU A 160 -17.95 -3.35 1.53
C LEU A 160 -19.00 -4.45 1.72
N ARG A 161 -19.08 -5.40 0.77
CA ARG A 161 -19.98 -6.54 0.88
C ARG A 161 -19.59 -7.46 2.03
N ARG A 162 -18.30 -7.75 2.21
CA ARG A 162 -17.82 -8.55 3.34
C ARG A 162 -18.02 -7.87 4.70
N LEU A 163 -18.00 -6.54 4.73
CA LEU A 163 -18.28 -5.71 5.91
C LEU A 163 -19.77 -5.41 6.11
N SER A 164 -20.65 -5.88 5.21
CA SER A 164 -22.09 -5.61 5.24
C SER A 164 -22.44 -4.11 5.24
N PHE A 165 -21.66 -3.28 4.57
CA PHE A 165 -21.95 -1.83 4.41
C PHE A 165 -22.88 -1.51 3.26
N VAL A 166 -23.13 -2.46 2.35
CA VAL A 166 -23.97 -2.27 1.17
C VAL A 166 -24.82 -3.51 0.96
N ASP A 167 -26.12 -3.31 0.77
CA ASP A 167 -27.06 -4.34 0.31
C ASP A 167 -27.11 -4.34 -1.23
N ASP A 168 -27.23 -5.52 -1.85
CA ASP A 168 -27.32 -5.66 -3.31
C ASP A 168 -28.64 -5.10 -3.90
N ALA A 169 -29.56 -4.62 -3.05
CA ALA A 169 -30.91 -4.22 -3.41
C ALA A 169 -31.14 -2.71 -3.31
N THR A 170 -30.55 -1.90 -4.20
CA THR A 170 -31.09 -0.55 -4.47
C THR A 170 -30.82 -0.09 -5.90
N ASP A 171 -31.90 0.14 -6.66
CA ASP A 171 -31.84 0.89 -7.91
C ASP A 171 -31.54 2.35 -7.57
N SER A 172 -30.33 2.82 -7.89
CA SER A 172 -29.89 4.15 -7.52
C SER A 172 -28.86 4.65 -8.51
N SER A 173 -28.83 5.97 -8.75
CA SER A 173 -27.81 6.54 -9.62
C SER A 173 -26.40 6.29 -9.06
N GLU A 174 -25.41 6.15 -9.95
CA GLU A 174 -24.00 5.91 -9.60
C GLU A 174 -23.47 6.92 -8.57
N ILE A 175 -23.78 8.20 -8.74
CA ILE A 175 -23.40 9.27 -7.80
C ILE A 175 -24.04 9.07 -6.42
N SER A 176 -25.30 8.63 -6.38
CA SER A 176 -25.98 8.36 -5.11
C SER A 176 -25.32 7.19 -4.38
N LEU A 177 -24.94 6.15 -5.10
CA LEU A 177 -24.23 5.00 -4.53
C LEU A 177 -22.85 5.41 -3.99
N LEU A 178 -22.07 6.21 -4.75
CA LEU A 178 -20.78 6.75 -4.30
C LEU A 178 -20.92 7.55 -2.99
N ARG A 179 -21.92 8.45 -2.91
CA ARG A 179 -22.20 9.25 -1.71
C ARG A 179 -22.63 8.37 -0.52
N ARG A 180 -23.49 7.37 -0.73
CA ARG A 180 -23.94 6.45 0.33
C ARG A 180 -22.79 5.61 0.88
N VAL A 181 -21.97 5.01 0.01
CA VAL A 181 -20.80 4.23 0.41
C VAL A 181 -19.84 5.08 1.24
N THR A 182 -19.56 6.29 0.77
CA THR A 182 -18.67 7.23 1.48
C THR A 182 -19.24 7.61 2.85
N ALA A 183 -20.54 7.89 2.93
CA ALA A 183 -21.19 8.23 4.19
C ALA A 183 -21.18 7.04 5.17
N ALA A 184 -21.49 5.83 4.71
CA ALA A 184 -21.49 4.62 5.53
C ALA A 184 -20.11 4.37 6.16
N VAL A 185 -19.04 4.41 5.35
CA VAL A 185 -17.67 4.25 5.84
C VAL A 185 -17.30 5.37 6.81
N ASN A 186 -17.64 6.62 6.51
CA ASN A 186 -17.30 7.77 7.37
C ASN A 186 -18.02 7.79 8.72
N LEU A 187 -19.26 7.29 8.78
CA LEU A 187 -20.03 7.16 10.02
C LEU A 187 -19.45 6.10 10.94
N ASP A 188 -18.84 5.07 10.36
CA ASP A 188 -18.25 3.95 11.10
C ASP A 188 -16.77 4.18 11.51
N LEU A 189 -16.13 5.25 11.01
CA LEU A 189 -14.77 5.63 11.40
C LEU A 189 -14.67 6.02 12.88
N THR A 190 -13.75 5.36 13.60
CA THR A 190 -13.31 5.84 14.91
C THR A 190 -12.50 7.14 14.78
N ALA A 191 -12.28 7.82 15.90
CA ALA A 191 -11.46 9.04 15.92
C ALA A 191 -10.00 8.78 15.50
N GLU A 192 -9.45 7.63 15.89
CA GLU A 192 -8.09 7.21 15.55
C GLU A 192 -7.94 6.89 14.06
N GLU A 193 -8.91 6.18 13.48
CA GLU A 193 -8.90 5.85 12.05
C GLU A 193 -9.07 7.10 11.17
N ARG A 194 -9.97 8.00 11.58
CA ARG A 194 -10.12 9.30 10.90
C ARG A 194 -8.82 10.09 10.94
N ARG A 195 -8.12 10.09 12.08
CA ARG A 195 -6.79 10.70 12.21
C ARG A 195 -5.78 10.02 11.28
N ALA A 196 -5.71 8.69 11.27
CA ALA A 196 -4.79 7.92 10.41
C ALA A 196 -4.98 8.21 8.92
N LEU A 197 -6.22 8.24 8.42
CA LEU A 197 -6.49 8.60 7.02
C LEU A 197 -6.03 10.02 6.71
N GLN A 198 -6.33 10.97 7.59
CA GLN A 198 -5.96 12.36 7.40
C GLN A 198 -4.43 12.53 7.36
N VAL A 199 -3.74 12.06 8.40
CA VAL A 199 -2.31 12.34 8.61
C VAL A 199 -1.38 11.52 7.73
N SER A 200 -1.87 10.45 7.11
CA SER A 200 -1.14 9.66 6.10
C SER A 200 -1.15 10.29 4.70
N MET A 201 -1.82 11.44 4.50
CA MET A 201 -1.88 12.14 3.21
C MET A 201 -1.01 13.40 3.25
N LEU A 202 0.31 13.19 3.15
CA LEU A 202 1.36 14.23 3.11
C LEU A 202 2.03 14.25 1.73
N PRO A 203 1.33 14.73 0.68
CA PRO A 203 1.82 14.68 -0.70
C PRO A 203 3.11 15.49 -0.87
N VAL A 204 3.97 15.12 -1.81
CA VAL A 204 5.21 15.86 -2.10
C VAL A 204 4.97 17.14 -2.90
N HIS A 205 3.88 17.17 -3.67
CA HIS A 205 3.46 18.29 -4.50
C HIS A 205 1.96 18.58 -4.32
N THR A 206 1.46 19.54 -5.10
CA THR A 206 0.05 19.94 -5.16
C THR A 206 -0.64 19.47 -6.45
N MET A 207 -0.16 18.39 -7.07
CA MET A 207 -0.79 17.78 -8.25
C MET A 207 -2.01 16.96 -7.81
N HIS A 208 -3.19 17.22 -8.39
CA HIS A 208 -4.46 16.55 -8.02
C HIS A 208 -4.34 15.03 -7.99
N ASP A 209 -3.71 14.46 -9.01
CA ASP A 209 -3.58 13.00 -9.16
C ASP A 209 -2.68 12.34 -8.11
N GLU A 210 -1.89 13.11 -7.34
CA GLU A 210 -1.04 12.56 -6.30
C GLU A 210 -1.84 11.95 -5.15
N TRP A 211 -3.03 12.50 -4.82
CA TRP A 211 -3.92 11.92 -3.80
C TRP A 211 -4.32 10.49 -4.15
N MET A 212 -4.80 10.31 -5.38
CA MET A 212 -5.21 9.01 -5.92
C MET A 212 -4.02 8.06 -6.03
N PHE A 213 -2.84 8.57 -6.42
CA PHE A 213 -1.62 7.77 -6.48
C PHE A 213 -1.23 7.20 -5.11
N ILE A 214 -1.21 8.04 -4.06
CA ILE A 214 -0.89 7.63 -2.69
C ILE A 214 -1.93 6.62 -2.17
N ARG A 215 -3.23 6.90 -2.32
CA ARG A 215 -4.29 5.99 -1.83
C ARG A 215 -4.22 4.62 -2.49
N VAL A 216 -4.02 4.55 -3.80
CA VAL A 216 -3.88 3.26 -4.51
C VAL A 216 -2.68 2.47 -3.98
N LEU A 217 -1.52 3.11 -3.77
CA LEU A 217 -0.34 2.43 -3.24
C LEU A 217 -0.54 1.94 -1.80
N GLN A 218 -1.15 2.76 -0.93
CA GLN A 218 -1.54 2.35 0.42
C GLN A 218 -2.49 1.14 0.41
N THR A 219 -3.42 1.08 -0.56
CA THR A 219 -4.33 -0.06 -0.74
C THR A 219 -3.60 -1.33 -1.19
N PHE A 220 -2.60 -1.20 -2.09
CA PHE A 220 -1.73 -2.33 -2.45
C PHE A 220 -0.92 -2.83 -1.25
N GLU A 221 -0.30 -1.93 -0.48
CA GLU A 221 0.45 -2.29 0.74
C GLU A 221 -0.41 -3.04 1.75
N THR A 222 -1.63 -2.57 1.98
CA THR A 222 -2.61 -3.24 2.86
C THR A 222 -2.94 -4.65 2.38
N THR A 223 -3.01 -4.87 1.07
CA THR A 223 -3.22 -6.20 0.49
C THR A 223 -1.97 -7.09 0.65
N PHE A 224 -0.78 -6.58 0.37
CA PHE A 224 0.47 -7.35 0.54
C PHE A 224 0.72 -7.74 1.99
N ALA A 225 0.37 -6.88 2.94
CA ALA A 225 0.55 -7.18 4.35
C ALA A 225 -0.30 -8.38 4.80
N LEU A 226 -1.57 -8.43 4.37
CA LEU A 226 -2.43 -9.60 4.62
C LEU A 226 -1.89 -10.86 3.92
N LEU A 227 -1.48 -10.76 2.66
CA LEU A 227 -0.94 -11.91 1.92
C LEU A 227 0.35 -12.47 2.56
N ALA A 228 1.24 -11.62 3.07
CA ALA A 228 2.43 -12.05 3.80
C ALA A 228 2.07 -12.76 5.12
N SER A 229 1.05 -12.26 5.83
CA SER A 229 0.54 -12.95 7.02
C SER A 229 -0.09 -14.30 6.67
N ASP A 230 -0.88 -14.38 5.60
CA ASP A 230 -1.49 -15.63 5.15
C ASP A 230 -0.43 -16.66 4.73
N LEU A 231 0.64 -16.25 4.04
CA LEU A 231 1.73 -17.15 3.67
C LEU A 231 2.43 -17.76 4.90
N THR A 232 2.63 -16.97 5.96
CA THR A 232 3.20 -17.47 7.23
C THR A 232 2.32 -18.57 7.85
N GLU A 233 1.00 -18.38 7.79
CA GLU A 233 0.03 -19.37 8.26
C GLU A 233 -0.05 -20.60 7.36
N ILE A 234 0.09 -20.42 6.04
CA ILE A 234 0.16 -21.52 5.05
C ILE A 234 1.41 -22.37 5.31
N ILE A 235 2.57 -21.75 5.54
CA ILE A 235 3.81 -22.43 5.90
C ILE A 235 3.63 -23.25 7.18
N THR A 236 3.00 -22.67 8.21
CA THR A 236 2.69 -23.36 9.47
C THR A 236 1.75 -24.55 9.24
N ALA A 237 0.75 -24.42 8.37
CA ALA A 237 -0.14 -25.51 8.01
C ALA A 237 0.60 -26.63 7.27
N VAL A 238 1.54 -26.30 6.38
CA VAL A 238 2.39 -27.29 5.70
C VAL A 238 3.27 -28.05 6.69
N GLN A 239 3.95 -27.34 7.58
CA GLN A 239 4.79 -27.94 8.64
C GLN A 239 3.99 -28.85 9.59
N ALA A 240 2.70 -28.57 9.76
CA ALA A 240 1.77 -29.38 10.56
C ALA A 240 1.05 -30.49 9.76
N ASP A 241 1.48 -30.76 8.53
CA ASP A 241 0.89 -31.76 7.62
C ASP A 241 -0.61 -31.54 7.32
N ARG A 242 -1.04 -30.28 7.24
CA ARG A 242 -2.43 -29.88 6.95
C ARG A 242 -2.58 -29.33 5.54
N MET A 243 -2.24 -30.14 4.53
CA MET A 243 -2.27 -29.70 3.13
C MET A 243 -3.60 -29.13 2.64
N PRO A 244 -4.78 -29.70 2.99
CA PRO A 244 -6.06 -29.14 2.57
C PRO A 244 -6.30 -27.71 3.12
N LEU A 245 -5.82 -27.44 4.33
CA LEU A 245 -5.90 -26.10 4.93
C LEU A 245 -4.94 -25.14 4.21
N ALA A 246 -3.70 -25.58 3.95
CA ALA A 246 -2.71 -24.80 3.20
C ALA A 246 -3.23 -24.43 1.80
N ALA A 247 -3.78 -25.40 1.06
CA ALA A 247 -4.38 -25.21 -0.25
C ALA A 247 -5.54 -24.21 -0.23
N THR A 248 -6.47 -24.37 0.72
CA THR A 248 -7.64 -23.48 0.88
C THR A 248 -7.20 -22.04 1.11
N ARG A 249 -6.23 -21.83 2.02
CA ARG A 249 -5.72 -20.49 2.32
C ARG A 249 -4.95 -19.88 1.16
N LEU A 250 -4.15 -20.67 0.45
CA LEU A 250 -3.38 -20.17 -0.70
C LEU A 250 -4.30 -19.79 -1.88
N SER A 251 -5.38 -20.52 -2.12
CA SER A 251 -6.39 -20.14 -3.11
C SER A 251 -7.16 -18.87 -2.69
N ALA A 252 -7.46 -18.70 -1.40
CA ALA A 252 -8.02 -17.45 -0.88
C ALA A 252 -7.06 -16.26 -1.07
N ALA A 253 -5.77 -16.45 -0.81
CA ALA A 253 -4.73 -15.45 -1.05
C ALA A 253 -4.61 -15.08 -2.55
N ALA A 254 -4.69 -16.06 -3.45
CA ALA A 254 -4.71 -15.83 -4.90
C ALA A 254 -5.95 -15.01 -5.32
N SER A 255 -7.12 -15.35 -4.77
CA SER A 255 -8.37 -14.62 -5.01
C SER A 255 -8.30 -13.18 -4.53
N LEU A 256 -7.73 -12.92 -3.36
CA LEU A 256 -7.52 -11.58 -2.82
C LEU A 256 -6.57 -10.75 -3.69
N LEU A 257 -5.49 -11.33 -4.18
CA LEU A 257 -4.58 -10.63 -5.09
C LEU A 257 -5.26 -10.31 -6.43
N ASN A 258 -6.07 -11.22 -6.96
CA ASN A 258 -6.88 -10.97 -8.16
C ASN A 258 -7.94 -9.89 -7.94
N GLU A 259 -8.57 -9.82 -6.76
CA GLU A 259 -9.49 -8.74 -6.39
C GLU A 259 -8.80 -7.37 -6.46
N SER A 260 -7.54 -7.28 -6.00
CA SER A 260 -6.74 -6.04 -6.07
C SER A 260 -6.47 -5.57 -7.50
N ALA A 261 -6.65 -6.41 -8.53
CA ALA A 261 -6.47 -6.01 -9.93
C ALA A 261 -7.42 -4.89 -10.37
N SER A 262 -8.54 -4.70 -9.66
CA SER A 262 -9.46 -3.57 -9.82
C SER A 262 -8.82 -2.20 -9.56
N LEU A 263 -7.70 -2.15 -8.84
CA LEU A 263 -6.90 -0.94 -8.61
C LEU A 263 -6.13 -0.51 -9.87
N TRP A 264 -5.83 -1.41 -10.81
CA TRP A 264 -5.09 -1.06 -12.02
C TRP A 264 -5.86 -0.14 -12.97
N PRO A 265 -7.15 -0.40 -13.32
CA PRO A 265 -7.95 0.56 -14.07
C PRO A 265 -8.10 1.91 -13.38
N LEU A 266 -8.15 1.93 -12.03
CA LEU A 266 -8.20 3.16 -11.24
C LEU A 266 -6.91 3.96 -11.41
N LEU A 267 -5.75 3.34 -11.15
CA LEU A 267 -4.44 3.97 -11.33
C LEU A 267 -4.22 4.36 -12.79
N ALA A 268 -4.77 3.60 -13.73
CA ALA A 268 -4.69 3.91 -15.15
C ALA A 268 -5.44 5.19 -15.56
N THR A 269 -6.22 5.80 -14.67
CA THR A 269 -6.81 7.14 -14.86
C THR A 269 -5.85 8.29 -14.51
N ILE A 270 -4.63 7.99 -14.04
CA ILE A 270 -3.60 9.00 -13.83
C ILE A 270 -3.26 9.69 -15.16
N GLN A 271 -3.19 11.01 -15.12
CA GLN A 271 -2.75 11.80 -16.26
C GLN A 271 -1.21 11.75 -16.31
N PRO A 272 -0.59 11.28 -17.42
CA PRO A 272 0.87 11.18 -17.48
C PRO A 272 1.57 12.52 -17.18
N ALA A 273 1.04 13.63 -17.69
CA ALA A 273 1.58 14.95 -17.39
C ALA A 273 1.49 15.31 -15.89
N ALA A 274 0.41 14.92 -15.20
CA ALA A 274 0.29 15.14 -13.76
C ALA A 274 1.33 14.33 -12.98
N PHE A 275 1.51 13.06 -13.33
CA PHE A 275 2.55 12.20 -12.75
C PHE A 275 3.96 12.78 -12.93
N HIS A 276 4.28 13.26 -14.13
CA HIS A 276 5.57 13.92 -14.39
C HIS A 276 5.75 15.22 -13.61
N GLY A 277 4.68 15.90 -13.20
CA GLY A 277 4.77 17.11 -12.40
C GLY A 277 5.22 16.86 -10.96
N PHE A 278 4.75 15.78 -10.31
CA PHE A 278 5.15 15.49 -8.92
C PHE A 278 6.32 14.51 -8.79
N ARG A 279 6.57 13.65 -9.79
CA ARG A 279 7.65 12.65 -9.78
C ARG A 279 9.05 13.18 -9.44
N PRO A 280 9.51 14.37 -9.90
CA PRO A 280 10.82 14.88 -9.51
C PRO A 280 11.01 15.01 -7.99
N TYR A 281 9.90 15.19 -7.26
CA TYR A 281 9.90 15.35 -5.81
C TYR A 281 9.69 14.03 -5.07
N THR A 282 9.58 12.89 -5.76
CA THR A 282 9.55 11.55 -5.16
C THR A 282 10.90 10.85 -5.21
N ASP A 283 11.99 11.55 -5.54
CA ASP A 283 13.32 10.95 -5.57
C ASP A 283 13.71 10.39 -4.20
N GLY A 284 14.24 9.16 -4.17
CA GLY A 284 14.47 8.38 -2.95
C GLY A 284 13.29 7.49 -2.53
N ALA A 285 12.08 7.75 -3.01
CA ALA A 285 10.91 6.92 -2.77
C ALA A 285 10.54 6.08 -4.00
N SER A 286 10.46 4.75 -3.83
CA SER A 286 10.11 3.83 -4.91
C SER A 286 9.43 2.57 -4.41
N ALA A 287 8.46 2.08 -5.19
CA ALA A 287 7.76 0.82 -4.91
C ALA A 287 8.69 -0.40 -4.78
N ILE A 288 9.95 -0.30 -5.24
CA ILE A 288 10.94 -1.34 -5.02
C ILE A 288 11.25 -1.56 -3.52
N GLN A 289 11.05 -0.52 -2.70
CA GLN A 289 11.23 -0.48 -1.25
C GLN A 289 10.00 -0.99 -0.48
N SER A 290 8.99 -1.56 -1.18
CA SER A 290 7.81 -2.14 -0.55
C SER A 290 8.19 -3.34 0.32
N ARG A 291 8.17 -3.12 1.64
CA ARG A 291 8.45 -4.16 2.66
C ARG A 291 7.51 -5.35 2.50
N HIS A 292 6.20 -5.12 2.48
CA HIS A 292 5.21 -6.20 2.48
C HIS A 292 5.27 -7.03 1.20
N TYR A 293 5.54 -6.38 0.05
CA TYR A 293 5.76 -7.11 -1.20
C TYR A 293 7.00 -8.01 -1.12
N LYS A 294 8.09 -7.54 -0.49
CA LYS A 294 9.31 -8.33 -0.33
C LYS A 294 9.16 -9.48 0.66
N MET A 295 8.35 -9.28 1.70
CA MET A 295 7.95 -10.36 2.61
C MET A 295 7.16 -11.42 1.85
N LEU A 296 6.11 -11.04 1.11
CA LEU A 296 5.34 -11.94 0.25
C LEU A 296 6.26 -12.74 -0.70
N GLU A 297 7.17 -12.06 -1.40
CA GLU A 297 8.11 -12.69 -2.32
C GLU A 297 9.00 -13.72 -1.62
N SER A 298 9.58 -13.36 -0.47
CA SER A 298 10.49 -14.23 0.30
C SER A 298 9.79 -15.39 1.02
N LEU A 299 8.50 -15.26 1.33
CA LEU A 299 7.71 -16.32 1.96
C LEU A 299 7.22 -17.33 0.92
N CYS A 300 7.13 -16.96 -0.36
CA CYS A 300 6.87 -17.92 -1.43
C CYS A 300 8.09 -18.82 -1.65
N ARG A 301 9.26 -18.21 -1.85
CA ARG A 301 10.54 -18.90 -2.04
C ARG A 301 11.68 -18.11 -1.41
N THR A 302 12.69 -18.82 -0.90
CA THR A 302 13.94 -18.18 -0.48
C THR A 302 14.66 -17.60 -1.71
N PRO A 303 14.97 -16.28 -1.75
CA PRO A 303 15.66 -15.68 -2.88
C PRO A 303 17.10 -16.19 -2.98
N ASP A 304 17.58 -16.38 -4.20
CA ASP A 304 18.99 -16.72 -4.44
C ASP A 304 19.91 -15.53 -4.09
N GLY A 305 21.23 -15.78 -4.06
CA GLY A 305 22.22 -14.78 -3.70
C GLY A 305 22.20 -13.53 -4.58
N THR A 306 21.91 -13.66 -5.88
CA THR A 306 21.81 -12.51 -6.79
C THR A 306 20.58 -11.67 -6.47
N ARG A 307 19.43 -12.32 -6.28
CA ARG A 307 18.17 -11.65 -5.92
C ARG A 307 18.24 -11.00 -4.55
N LEU A 308 18.80 -11.67 -3.54
CA LEU A 308 18.96 -11.16 -2.18
C LEU A 308 19.90 -9.94 -2.09
N ASN A 309 20.85 -9.84 -3.02
CA ASN A 309 21.77 -8.69 -3.13
C ASN A 309 21.32 -7.64 -4.16
N SER A 310 20.12 -7.79 -4.74
CA SER A 310 19.55 -6.80 -5.64
C SER A 310 19.14 -5.51 -4.90
N PRO A 311 19.02 -4.36 -5.59
CA PRO A 311 18.51 -3.12 -5.00
C PRO A 311 17.17 -3.29 -4.26
N ALA A 312 16.36 -4.24 -4.71
CA ALA A 312 15.06 -4.53 -4.15
C ALA A 312 15.14 -5.03 -2.71
N TYR A 313 15.98 -6.03 -2.45
CA TYR A 313 16.17 -6.52 -1.10
C TYR A 313 17.06 -5.57 -0.29
N LEU A 314 18.08 -4.95 -0.89
CA LEU A 314 18.95 -3.98 -0.20
C LEU A 314 18.15 -2.84 0.47
N SER A 315 17.01 -2.45 -0.12
CA SER A 315 16.11 -1.43 0.43
C SER A 315 15.15 -1.87 1.55
N VAL A 316 15.16 -3.17 1.91
CA VAL A 316 14.35 -3.77 2.97
C VAL A 316 15.23 -4.58 3.93
N PRO A 317 16.20 -3.94 4.62
CA PRO A 317 17.20 -4.63 5.44
C PRO A 317 16.60 -5.55 6.50
N GLU A 318 15.43 -5.23 7.04
CA GLU A 318 14.68 -6.04 7.99
C GLU A 318 14.24 -7.38 7.39
N VAL A 319 13.76 -7.39 6.14
CA VAL A 319 13.34 -8.62 5.44
C VAL A 319 14.57 -9.46 5.09
N ARG A 320 15.67 -8.82 4.65
CA ARG A 320 16.93 -9.53 4.41
C ARG A 320 17.47 -10.19 5.67
N THR A 321 17.41 -9.48 6.79
CA THR A 321 17.86 -10.00 8.08
C THR A 321 17.07 -11.26 8.44
N ALA A 322 15.74 -11.22 8.32
CA ALA A 322 14.88 -12.38 8.56
C ALA A 322 15.27 -13.59 7.68
N ILE A 323 15.51 -13.38 6.37
CA ILE A 323 15.98 -14.44 5.46
C ILE A 323 17.31 -15.01 5.92
N THR A 324 18.31 -14.16 6.22
CA THR A 324 19.63 -14.62 6.69
C THR A 324 19.60 -15.30 8.05
N GLN A 325 18.56 -15.05 8.85
CA GLN A 325 18.32 -15.69 10.15
C GLN A 325 17.47 -16.97 10.03
N GLY A 326 17.19 -17.44 8.82
CA GLY A 326 16.48 -18.70 8.59
C GLY A 326 14.97 -18.58 8.52
N GLN A 327 14.44 -17.45 8.03
CA GLN A 327 13.04 -17.40 7.61
C GLN A 327 12.74 -18.56 6.65
N VAL A 328 11.73 -19.36 7.00
CA VAL A 328 11.29 -20.51 6.20
C VAL A 328 10.32 -20.02 5.13
N SER A 329 10.56 -20.38 3.86
CA SER A 329 9.59 -20.16 2.78
C SER A 329 8.63 -21.34 2.62
N LEU A 330 7.59 -21.18 1.79
CA LEU A 330 6.69 -22.29 1.45
C LEU A 330 7.42 -23.43 0.74
N ASP A 331 8.33 -23.11 -0.20
CA ASP A 331 9.19 -24.13 -0.83
C ASP A 331 10.02 -24.90 0.21
N ASP A 332 10.69 -24.20 1.15
CA ASP A 332 11.48 -24.84 2.22
C ASP A 332 10.64 -25.76 3.11
N ALA A 333 9.40 -25.36 3.42
CA ALA A 333 8.48 -26.16 4.23
C ALA A 333 8.05 -27.45 3.53
N LEU A 334 7.79 -27.38 2.22
CA LEU A 334 7.47 -28.55 1.39
C LEU A 334 8.66 -29.51 1.29
N ASP A 335 9.86 -28.97 1.08
CA ASP A 335 11.11 -29.75 1.04
C ASP A 335 11.37 -30.46 2.37
N ALA A 336 11.22 -29.75 3.49
CA ALA A 336 11.40 -30.31 4.84
C ALA A 336 10.39 -31.42 5.15
N ALA A 337 9.13 -31.25 4.73
CA ALA A 337 8.10 -32.27 4.85
C ALA A 337 8.33 -33.47 3.90
N LYS A 338 9.31 -33.38 2.98
CA LYS A 338 9.52 -34.30 1.86
C LYS A 338 8.27 -34.50 1.02
N GLN A 339 7.47 -33.44 0.92
CA GLN A 339 6.22 -33.43 0.19
C GLN A 339 6.45 -32.76 -1.14
N SER A 340 5.98 -33.40 -2.21
CA SER A 340 5.84 -32.71 -3.47
C SER A 340 4.51 -31.96 -3.45
N ALA A 341 4.50 -30.70 -3.87
CA ALA A 341 3.23 -30.01 -4.16
C ALA A 341 2.35 -30.84 -5.11
N ALA A 342 2.95 -31.59 -6.04
CA ALA A 342 2.22 -32.46 -6.97
C ALA A 342 1.55 -33.68 -6.30
N ALA A 343 1.92 -34.03 -5.06
CA ALA A 343 1.29 -35.11 -4.31
C ALA A 343 -0.09 -34.71 -3.75
N ASP A 344 -0.31 -33.42 -3.50
CA ASP A 344 -1.63 -32.87 -3.16
C ASP A 344 -2.16 -32.04 -4.33
N PRO A 345 -3.16 -32.53 -5.09
CA PRO A 345 -3.65 -31.84 -6.28
C PRO A 345 -4.31 -30.49 -5.97
N PHE A 346 -4.85 -30.31 -4.75
CA PHE A 346 -5.46 -29.05 -4.33
C PHE A 346 -4.38 -28.01 -4.02
N LEU A 347 -3.32 -28.39 -3.33
CA LEU A 347 -2.19 -27.49 -3.07
C LEU A 347 -1.49 -27.10 -4.38
N ALA A 348 -1.26 -28.06 -5.28
CA ALA A 348 -0.69 -27.78 -6.59
C ALA A 348 -1.55 -26.80 -7.40
N ALA A 349 -2.89 -26.94 -7.35
CA ALA A 349 -3.80 -26.01 -8.00
C ALA A 349 -3.72 -24.61 -7.39
N ALA A 350 -3.76 -24.50 -6.06
CA ALA A 350 -3.64 -23.24 -5.35
C ALA A 350 -2.30 -22.52 -5.62
N MET A 351 -1.19 -23.26 -5.70
CA MET A 351 0.12 -22.70 -6.07
C MET A 351 0.13 -22.16 -7.51
N ARG A 352 -0.53 -22.84 -8.46
CA ARG A 352 -0.69 -22.33 -9.83
C ARG A 352 -1.56 -21.09 -9.90
N GLU A 353 -2.68 -21.07 -9.18
CA GLU A 353 -3.57 -19.90 -9.08
C GLU A 353 -2.83 -18.69 -8.51
N PHE A 354 -2.09 -18.88 -7.40
CA PHE A 354 -1.31 -17.81 -6.78
C PHE A 354 -0.17 -17.33 -7.69
N THR A 355 0.53 -18.24 -8.36
CA THR A 355 1.58 -17.91 -9.34
C THR A 355 1.00 -17.06 -10.47
N ALA A 356 -0.16 -17.44 -11.01
CA ALA A 356 -0.83 -16.70 -12.07
C ALA A 356 -1.23 -15.29 -11.60
N ALA A 357 -1.77 -15.15 -10.39
CA ALA A 357 -2.15 -13.86 -9.81
C ALA A 357 -0.94 -12.92 -9.63
N VAL A 358 0.17 -13.41 -9.06
CA VAL A 358 1.41 -12.63 -8.89
C VAL A 358 2.01 -12.23 -10.24
N THR A 359 2.05 -13.16 -11.20
CA THR A 359 2.57 -12.90 -12.54
C THR A 359 1.74 -11.83 -13.25
N GLN A 360 0.41 -11.96 -13.22
CA GLN A 360 -0.50 -10.98 -13.80
C GLN A 360 -0.35 -9.59 -13.15
N TRP A 361 -0.16 -9.55 -11.83
CA TRP A 361 0.09 -8.31 -11.11
C TRP A 361 1.40 -7.65 -11.59
N ARG A 362 2.51 -8.41 -11.66
CA ARG A 362 3.82 -7.91 -12.13
C ARG A 362 3.76 -7.42 -13.57
N GLN A 363 3.11 -8.16 -14.47
CA GLN A 363 2.95 -7.78 -15.88
C GLN A 363 2.09 -6.52 -16.04
N THR A 364 1.02 -6.38 -15.26
CA THR A 364 0.16 -5.20 -15.32
C THR A 364 0.86 -3.97 -14.76
N HIS A 365 1.62 -4.12 -13.68
CA HIS A 365 2.51 -3.07 -13.16
C HIS A 365 3.50 -2.61 -14.22
N TYR A 366 4.23 -3.54 -14.85
CA TYR A 366 5.17 -3.24 -15.92
C TYR A 366 4.53 -2.47 -17.08
N ARG A 367 3.41 -2.97 -17.62
CA ARG A 367 2.70 -2.31 -18.73
C ARG A 367 2.27 -0.88 -18.38
N LEU A 368 1.76 -0.69 -17.17
CA LEU A 368 1.32 0.62 -16.71
C LEU A 368 2.51 1.56 -16.50
N ALA A 369 3.61 1.06 -15.94
CA ALA A 369 4.86 1.80 -15.78
C ALA A 369 5.41 2.27 -17.13
N ILE A 370 5.50 1.39 -18.12
CA ILE A 370 5.91 1.73 -19.50
C ILE A 370 5.00 2.82 -20.09
N ARG A 371 3.68 2.68 -19.91
CA ARG A 371 2.71 3.65 -20.45
C ARG A 371 2.85 5.04 -19.82
N ILE A 372 3.19 5.12 -18.53
CA ILE A 372 3.31 6.39 -17.79
C ILE A 372 4.70 6.99 -17.95
N LEU A 373 5.77 6.19 -17.82
CA LEU A 373 7.17 6.64 -17.79
C LEU A 373 7.84 6.63 -19.17
N GLY A 374 7.36 5.83 -20.11
CA GLY A 374 8.10 5.47 -21.32
C GLY A 374 9.07 4.28 -21.10
N PRO A 375 9.65 3.72 -22.18
CA PRO A 375 10.40 2.47 -22.13
C PRO A 375 11.80 2.55 -21.49
N GLU A 376 12.44 3.72 -21.48
CA GLU A 376 13.87 3.87 -21.16
C GLU A 376 14.17 4.82 -19.99
N ARG A 377 13.22 5.01 -19.06
CA ARG A 377 13.43 5.92 -17.91
C ARG A 377 13.84 5.19 -16.64
N THR A 378 14.89 5.72 -16.00
CA THR A 378 15.39 5.30 -14.68
C THR A 378 14.30 5.44 -13.61
N GLY A 379 14.30 4.56 -12.60
CA GLY A 379 13.35 4.61 -11.49
C GLY A 379 13.76 5.64 -10.43
N THR A 380 12.80 6.17 -9.66
CA THR A 380 13.04 7.12 -8.55
C THR A 380 13.69 6.48 -7.31
N GLY A 381 13.93 5.17 -7.33
CA GLY A 381 14.57 4.41 -6.25
C GLY A 381 15.95 3.91 -6.63
N TYR A 382 16.70 4.68 -7.43
CA TYR A 382 18.05 4.34 -7.89
C TYR A 382 18.15 3.00 -8.64
N THR A 383 17.07 2.59 -9.33
CA THR A 383 17.06 1.41 -10.21
C THR A 383 17.04 1.84 -11.67
N GLN A 384 17.34 0.90 -12.57
CA GLN A 384 17.21 1.11 -14.01
C GLN A 384 15.77 1.46 -14.44
N GLY A 385 14.77 1.32 -13.54
CA GLY A 385 13.38 1.69 -13.81
C GLY A 385 12.62 0.58 -14.51
N THR A 386 12.15 0.86 -15.72
CA THR A 386 11.36 -0.09 -16.52
C THR A 386 12.11 -1.38 -16.90
N PRO A 387 13.43 -1.39 -17.21
CA PRO A 387 14.21 -2.61 -17.36
C PRO A 387 14.19 -3.54 -16.13
N TYR A 388 14.30 -2.99 -14.92
CA TYR A 388 14.23 -3.81 -13.71
C TYR A 388 12.86 -4.51 -13.58
N LEU A 389 11.78 -3.82 -13.96
CA LEU A 389 10.44 -4.39 -13.96
C LEU A 389 10.26 -5.44 -15.07
N ASP A 390 10.96 -5.30 -16.19
CA ASP A 390 10.97 -6.28 -17.28
C ASP A 390 11.60 -7.59 -16.81
N ASP A 391 12.74 -7.53 -16.14
CA ASP A 391 13.41 -8.72 -15.59
C ASP A 391 12.56 -9.33 -14.46
N ALA A 392 12.14 -8.50 -13.50
CA ALA A 392 11.44 -8.97 -12.30
C ALA A 392 10.05 -9.59 -12.59
N ARG A 393 9.41 -9.30 -13.74
CA ARG A 393 8.11 -9.89 -14.06
C ARG A 393 8.18 -11.38 -14.39
N ASN A 394 9.36 -11.88 -14.76
CA ASN A 394 9.59 -13.28 -15.13
C ASN A 394 10.16 -14.11 -13.97
N GLU A 395 10.42 -13.49 -12.83
CA GLU A 395 10.95 -14.16 -11.63
C GLU A 395 9.99 -15.28 -11.17
N PRO A 396 10.44 -16.53 -11.00
CA PRO A 396 9.59 -17.59 -10.47
C PRO A 396 9.02 -17.23 -9.10
N VAL A 397 7.75 -17.55 -8.88
CA VAL A 397 7.07 -17.36 -7.58
C VAL A 397 7.41 -18.52 -6.63
N PHE A 398 7.41 -19.75 -7.15
CA PHE A 398 7.77 -20.98 -6.43
C PHE A 398 8.72 -21.83 -7.29
N HIS A 399 9.64 -22.56 -6.67
CA HIS A 399 10.45 -23.58 -7.33
C HIS A 399 9.65 -24.86 -7.59
N HIS A 400 8.80 -25.27 -6.64
CA HIS A 400 7.95 -26.48 -6.77
C HIS A 400 6.91 -26.42 -7.90
N ASN A 401 6.69 -25.24 -8.50
CA ASN A 401 5.77 -25.04 -9.63
C ASN A 401 6.49 -24.90 -11.00
N SER A 402 7.80 -25.13 -11.07
CA SER A 402 8.61 -24.86 -12.28
C SER A 402 8.56 -25.97 -13.37
N ARG A 403 7.43 -26.67 -13.51
CA ARG A 403 7.15 -27.51 -14.69
C ARG A 403 5.99 -26.92 -15.50
N ALA A 404 6.25 -25.79 -16.14
CA ALA A 404 5.58 -25.51 -17.41
C ALA A 404 6.33 -26.33 -18.48
N THR A 405 5.77 -27.46 -18.89
CA THR A 405 6.13 -28.05 -20.19
C THR A 405 5.87 -26.99 -21.26
N PRO A 406 6.85 -26.64 -22.11
CA PRO A 406 6.54 -25.85 -23.29
C PRO A 406 5.58 -26.67 -24.14
N ASP A 407 4.49 -26.03 -24.54
CA ASP A 407 3.56 -26.54 -25.54
C ASP A 407 4.36 -26.75 -26.84
N THR A 408 4.81 -27.98 -27.08
CA THR A 408 5.31 -28.37 -28.39
C THR A 408 4.11 -28.49 -29.31
N GLY A 409 3.61 -27.33 -29.74
CA GLY A 409 2.65 -27.22 -30.82
C GLY A 409 3.22 -27.85 -32.07
N ALA A 410 2.51 -28.85 -32.56
CA ALA A 410 2.86 -29.68 -33.70
C ALA A 410 3.08 -28.85 -34.97
N GLU A 411 4.23 -29.06 -35.62
CA GLU A 411 4.32 -29.01 -37.07
C GLU A 411 3.60 -30.25 -37.63
N ALA A 412 2.54 -30.01 -38.40
CA ALA A 412 2.04 -30.90 -39.44
C ALA A 412 1.36 -30.06 -40.53
#